data_AF-A0A165FRA4-F1
#
_entry.id   AF-A0A165FRA4-F1
#
_cell.length_a   1.000
_cell.length_b   1.000
_cell.length_c   1.000
_cell.angle_alpha   90.00
_cell.angle_beta   90.00
_cell.angle_gamma   90.00
#
_symmetry.space_group_name_H-M   'P 1'
#
loop_
_entity.id
_entity.type
_entity.pdbx_description
1 polymer ?
#
loop_
_entity_poly.entity_id
_entity_poly.type
_entity_poly.pdbx_seq_one_letter_code
_entity_poly.pdbx_strand_id
1 'polypeptide(L)'
;SGGTVGFKGHNRNSFEAAHQACLAVFATVERIMSRTDVRLELRLNGYGNGREAAIRALMGVEGERVRESVVRVTDTTPIKIGGVRAKKLRRL
;
A
#
# COMPACT_ATOMS: atom_id res chain seq x y z
N SER A 1 -2.51 4.60 6.57
CA SER A 1 -1.52 3.78 7.34
C SER A 1 -2.29 2.83 8.26
N GLY A 2 -1.74 1.68 8.67
CA GLY A 2 -2.43 0.78 9.59
C GLY A 2 -2.80 1.42 10.94
N GLY A 3 -2.01 2.39 11.41
CA GLY A 3 -2.32 3.15 12.62
C GLY A 3 -3.54 4.09 12.47
N THR A 4 -3.78 4.61 11.27
CA THR A 4 -4.93 5.49 10.99
C THR A 4 -6.26 4.76 11.14
N VAL A 5 -6.27 3.44 10.90
CA VAL A 5 -7.47 2.59 11.02
C VAL A 5 -7.63 2.03 12.44
N GLY A 6 -6.83 2.51 13.40
CA GLY A 6 -6.97 2.16 14.82
C GLY A 6 -6.06 1.05 15.34
N PHE A 7 -5.25 0.41 14.48
CA PHE A 7 -4.30 -0.60 14.94
C PHE A 7 -3.14 0.03 15.74
N LYS A 8 -2.75 -0.59 16.86
CA LYS A 8 -1.71 -0.10 17.77
C LYS A 8 -0.55 -1.08 17.92
N GLY A 9 0.65 -0.56 18.17
CA GLY A 9 1.85 -1.36 18.42
C GLY A 9 2.18 -2.31 17.27
N HIS A 10 2.46 -3.57 17.61
CA HIS A 10 2.81 -4.63 16.65
C HIS A 10 1.69 -4.90 15.63
N ASN A 11 0.42 -4.75 16.04
CA ASN A 11 -0.72 -5.07 15.19
C ASN A 11 -0.84 -4.18 13.95
N ARG A 12 -0.12 -3.05 13.89
CA ARG A 12 -0.05 -2.21 12.69
C ARG A 12 0.65 -2.88 11.51
N ASN A 13 1.48 -3.88 11.78
CA ASN A 13 2.22 -4.63 10.78
C ASN A 13 1.48 -5.89 10.30
N SER A 14 0.24 -6.10 10.75
CA SER A 14 -0.57 -7.23 10.33
C SER A 14 -1.07 -7.05 8.89
N PHE A 15 -1.40 -8.17 8.26
CA PHE A 15 -2.00 -8.20 6.92
C PHE A 15 -3.34 -7.45 6.90
N GLU A 16 -4.19 -7.70 7.90
CA GLU A 16 -5.51 -7.07 8.03
C GLU A 16 -5.41 -5.55 8.18
N ALA A 17 -4.46 -5.06 8.99
CA ALA A 17 -4.26 -3.63 9.17
C ALA A 17 -3.90 -2.90 7.86
N ALA A 18 -3.13 -3.57 7.00
CA ALA A 18 -2.82 -3.05 5.67
C ALA A 18 -4.02 -3.09 4.74
N HIS A 19 -4.80 -4.19 4.77
CA HIS A 19 -6.02 -4.33 3.98
C HIS A 19 -7.03 -3.23 4.31
N GLN A 20 -7.38 -3.05 5.60
CA GLN A 20 -8.32 -2.00 6.01
C GLN A 20 -7.79 -0.59 5.70
N ALA A 21 -6.47 -0.37 5.78
CA ALA A 21 -5.87 0.90 5.39
C ALA A 21 -6.03 1.18 3.88
N CYS A 22 -5.98 0.17 3.03
CA CYS A 22 -6.27 0.31 1.60
C CYS A 22 -7.74 0.65 1.36
N LEU A 23 -8.69 0.04 2.09
CA LEU A 23 -10.11 0.36 1.97
C LEU A 23 -10.43 1.80 2.33
N ALA A 24 -9.84 2.30 3.42
CA ALA A 24 -9.97 3.70 3.79
C ALA A 24 -9.45 4.64 2.68
N VAL A 25 -8.37 4.26 1.99
CA VAL A 25 -7.83 5.03 0.85
C VAL A 25 -8.76 4.94 -0.36
N PHE A 26 -9.26 3.76 -0.72
CA PHE A 26 -10.19 3.60 -1.84
C PHE A 26 -11.45 4.44 -1.65
N ALA A 27 -12.05 4.44 -0.45
CA ALA A 27 -13.20 5.27 -0.15
C ALA A 27 -12.91 6.78 -0.34
N THR A 28 -11.70 7.24 -0.02
CA THR A 28 -11.31 8.63 -0.28
C THR A 28 -11.10 8.91 -1.76
N VAL A 29 -10.52 7.97 -2.51
CA VAL A 29 -10.30 8.09 -3.94
C VAL A 29 -11.63 8.11 -4.69
N GLU A 30 -12.57 7.23 -4.37
CA GLU A 30 -13.90 7.20 -4.97
C GLU A 30 -14.65 8.52 -4.76
N ARG A 31 -14.53 9.13 -3.56
CA ARG A 31 -15.10 10.45 -3.30
C ARG A 31 -14.53 11.52 -4.22
N ILE A 32 -13.23 11.45 -4.54
CA ILE A 32 -12.59 12.39 -5.46
C ILE A 32 -13.02 12.10 -6.90
N MET A 33 -13.05 10.83 -7.30
CA MET A 33 -13.47 10.39 -8.64
C MET A 33 -14.90 10.80 -8.99
N SER A 34 -15.80 10.91 -8.02
CA SER A 34 -17.16 11.41 -8.26
C SER A 34 -17.23 12.87 -8.72
N ARG A 35 -16.15 13.64 -8.57
CA ARG A 35 -16.09 15.06 -8.91
C ARG A 35 -15.19 15.35 -10.11
N THR A 36 -14.23 14.48 -10.38
CA THR A 36 -13.19 14.73 -11.37
C THR A 36 -12.75 13.40 -12.00
N ASP A 37 -12.33 13.43 -13.26
CA ASP A 37 -11.63 12.30 -13.86
C ASP A 37 -10.23 12.17 -13.24
N VAL A 38 -9.90 10.98 -12.74
CA VAL A 38 -8.65 10.72 -12.01
C VAL A 38 -7.92 9.59 -12.71
N ARG A 39 -6.62 9.77 -12.93
CA ARG A 39 -5.71 8.73 -13.39
C ARG A 39 -4.70 8.41 -12.30
N LEU A 40 -4.62 7.15 -11.92
CA LEU A 40 -3.77 6.69 -10.81
C LEU A 40 -2.57 5.91 -11.32
N GLU A 41 -1.41 6.15 -10.70
CA GLU A 41 -0.23 5.29 -10.79
C GLU A 41 -0.03 4.59 -9.46
N LEU A 42 0.06 3.26 -9.48
CA LEU A 42 0.38 2.45 -8.32
C LEU A 42 1.89 2.30 -8.18
N ARG A 43 2.45 2.78 -7.06
CA ARG A 43 3.86 2.65 -6.72
C ARG A 43 4.07 1.69 -5.57
N LEU A 44 4.76 0.58 -5.82
CA LEU A 44 5.06 -0.44 -4.83
C LEU A 44 6.47 -0.22 -4.25
N ASN A 45 6.59 -0.25 -2.93
CA ASN A 45 7.88 -0.08 -2.26
C ASN A 45 8.05 -1.14 -1.16
N GLY A 46 9.06 -1.98 -1.33
CA GLY A 46 9.38 -3.06 -0.40
C GLY A 46 8.52 -4.31 -0.57
N TYR A 47 8.73 -5.27 0.32
CA TYR A 47 8.17 -6.64 0.22
C TYR A 47 7.50 -7.10 1.51
N GLY A 48 6.94 -6.19 2.31
CA GLY A 48 6.21 -6.54 3.52
C GLY A 48 4.82 -7.13 3.22
N ASN A 49 4.21 -7.79 4.21
CA ASN A 49 2.88 -8.40 4.11
C ASN A 49 1.78 -7.43 3.62
N GLY A 50 1.93 -6.13 3.91
CA GLY A 50 1.00 -5.11 3.45
C GLY A 50 0.97 -4.91 1.94
N ARG A 51 2.03 -5.26 1.21
CA ARG A 51 2.05 -5.21 -0.27
C ARG A 51 1.05 -6.20 -0.85
N GLU A 52 1.08 -7.43 -0.35
CA GLU A 52 0.14 -8.46 -0.79
C GLU A 52 -1.29 -8.11 -0.36
N ALA A 53 -1.47 -7.59 0.85
CA ALA A 53 -2.77 -7.11 1.33
C ALA A 53 -3.37 -6.01 0.44
N ALA A 54 -2.55 -5.05 0.02
CA ALA A 54 -2.95 -3.96 -0.87
C ALA A 54 -3.33 -4.46 -2.27
N ILE A 55 -2.54 -5.39 -2.82
CA ILE A 55 -2.85 -6.00 -4.12
C ILE A 55 -4.15 -6.80 -4.03
N ARG A 56 -4.35 -7.59 -2.96
CA ARG A 56 -5.61 -8.33 -2.77
C ARG A 56 -6.81 -7.40 -2.58
N ALA A 57 -6.65 -6.30 -1.84
CA ALA A 57 -7.70 -5.28 -1.70
C ALA A 57 -8.07 -4.68 -3.05
N LEU A 58 -7.07 -4.30 -3.85
CA LEU A 58 -7.28 -3.75 -5.18
C LEU A 58 -7.93 -4.77 -6.13
N MET A 59 -7.53 -6.05 -6.01
CA MET A 59 -8.04 -7.17 -6.81
C MET A 59 -9.44 -7.64 -6.37
N GLY A 60 -9.85 -7.31 -5.15
CA GLY A 60 -11.18 -7.58 -4.62
C GLY A 60 -12.26 -6.63 -5.17
N VAL A 61 -13.49 -6.83 -4.67
CA VAL A 61 -14.67 -6.03 -5.04
C VAL A 61 -14.52 -4.57 -4.60
N GLU A 62 -13.88 -4.35 -3.45
CA GLU A 62 -13.70 -3.03 -2.87
C GLU A 62 -12.78 -2.10 -3.68
N GLY A 63 -11.99 -2.67 -4.60
CA GLY A 63 -11.08 -1.95 -5.47
C GLY A 63 -11.56 -1.79 -6.91
N GLU A 64 -12.76 -2.28 -7.27
CA GLU A 64 -13.22 -2.37 -8.67
C GLU A 64 -13.21 -1.01 -9.38
N ARG A 65 -13.89 0.00 -8.81
CA ARG A 65 -13.94 1.36 -9.34
C ARG A 65 -12.58 2.02 -9.43
N VAL A 66 -11.75 1.83 -8.39
CA VAL A 66 -10.41 2.42 -8.34
C VAL A 66 -9.51 1.76 -9.40
N ARG A 67 -9.66 0.46 -9.66
CA ARG A 67 -8.83 -0.29 -10.62
C ARG A 67 -8.98 0.25 -12.05
N GLU A 68 -10.18 0.65 -12.46
CA GLU A 68 -10.41 1.23 -13.80
C GLU A 68 -9.60 2.51 -14.04
N SER A 69 -9.36 3.29 -12.97
CA SER A 69 -8.57 4.52 -13.04
C SER A 69 -7.06 4.29 -13.03
N VAL A 70 -6.58 3.07 -12.80
CA VAL A 70 -5.15 2.75 -12.70
C VAL A 70 -4.55 2.65 -14.10
N VAL A 71 -3.62 3.55 -14.41
CA VAL A 71 -2.94 3.60 -15.72
C VAL A 71 -1.63 2.82 -15.70
N ARG A 72 -0.94 2.77 -14.57
CA ARG A 72 0.40 2.18 -14.48
C ARG A 72 0.67 1.58 -13.10
N VAL A 73 1.41 0.48 -13.09
CA VAL A 73 1.97 -0.14 -11.89
C VAL A 73 3.49 -0.10 -11.99
N THR A 74 4.16 0.52 -11.01
CA THR A 74 5.61 0.68 -10.96
C THR A 74 6.14 0.15 -9.63
N ASP A 75 7.18 -0.68 -9.67
CA ASP A 75 7.95 -1.01 -8.47
C ASP A 75 9.07 0.01 -8.29
N THR A 76 9.09 0.69 -7.13
CA THR A 76 10.07 1.71 -6.77
C THR A 76 10.89 1.29 -5.55
N THR A 77 11.07 -0.02 -5.32
CA THR A 77 11.83 -0.53 -4.18
C THR A 77 13.30 -0.09 -4.30
N PRO A 78 13.84 0.63 -3.30
CA PRO A 78 15.19 1.17 -3.40
C PRO A 78 16.23 0.05 -3.27
N ILE A 79 17.08 -0.07 -4.28
CA ILE A 79 18.27 -0.92 -4.27
C ILE A 79 19.49 0.00 -4.28
N LYS A 80 20.37 -0.16 -3.28
CA LYS A 80 21.60 0.64 -3.20
C LYS A 80 22.70 0.02 -4.06
N ILE A 81 23.36 0.84 -4.86
CA ILE A 81 24.61 0.48 -5.55
C ILE A 81 25.75 1.06 -4.69
N GLY A 82 26.31 0.24 -3.80
CA GLY A 82 27.23 0.71 -2.76
C GLY A 82 26.54 1.51 -1.65
N GLY A 83 27.10 2.66 -1.28
CA GLY A 83 26.56 3.57 -0.27
C GLY A 83 26.94 3.22 1.18
N VAL A 84 26.10 3.65 2.14
CA VAL A 84 26.39 3.50 3.57
C VAL A 84 26.33 2.03 4.00
N ARG A 85 27.27 1.63 4.88
CA ARG A 85 27.34 0.30 5.49
C ARG A 85 26.03 -0.03 6.22
N ALA A 86 25.47 -1.21 5.97
CA ALA A 86 24.29 -1.70 6.69
C ALA A 86 24.61 -1.99 8.16
N LYS A 87 23.61 -1.91 9.03
CA LYS A 87 23.78 -2.23 10.45
C LYS A 87 24.29 -3.67 10.60
N LYS A 88 25.21 -3.88 11.55
CA LYS A 88 25.73 -5.22 11.87
C LYS A 88 24.58 -6.18 12.15
N LEU A 89 24.71 -7.41 11.65
CA LEU A 89 23.73 -8.48 11.86
C LEU A 89 23.46 -8.64 13.36
N ARG A 90 22.17 -8.69 13.74
CA ARG A 90 21.75 -8.90 15.13
C ARG A 90 22.03 -10.36 15.50
N ARG A 91 22.53 -10.60 16.70
CA ARG A 91 22.59 -11.93 17.31
C ARG A 91 21.25 -12.12 18.02
N LEU A 92 20.32 -12.81 17.37
CA LEU A 92 19.03 -13.19 17.93
C LEU A 92 19.11 -14.64 18.39
#